data_AF-A0A968JU67-F1
#
_entry.id   AF-A0A968JU67-F1
#
_cell.length_a   1.000
_cell.length_b   1.000
_cell.length_c   1.000
_cell.angle_alpha   90.00
_cell.angle_beta   90.00
_cell.angle_gamma   90.00
#
_symmetry.space_group_name_H-M   'P 1'
#
loop_
_entity.id
_entity.type
_entity.pdbx_description
1 polymer ?
#
loop_
_entity_poly.entity_id
_entity_poly.type
_entity_poly.pdbx_seq_one_letter_code
_entity_poly.pdbx_strand_id
1 'polypeptide(L)'
;MRVIEFNSTHLNNIGHIILNEFISDEKYATTGYNENGFRNKVVYDLPGKTKKRSVQINEDDVFIMTGGAKGITAGCALAFCRKYRCKAVLVGSSVFNVKMGK
;
A
#
# COMPACT_ATOMS: atom_id res chain seq x y z
N MET A 1 -1.30 -16.43 14.94
CA MET A 1 -0.51 -16.46 13.70
C MET A 1 0.41 -15.25 13.72
N ARG A 2 1.73 -15.45 13.70
CA ARG A 2 2.74 -14.37 13.69
C ARG A 2 3.54 -14.48 12.39
N VAL A 3 3.78 -13.35 11.73
CA VAL A 3 4.64 -13.26 10.54
C VAL A 3 6.02 -12.84 10.99
N ILE A 4 7.04 -13.60 10.58
CA ILE A 4 8.45 -13.30 10.85
C ILE A 4 9.12 -13.01 9.50
N GLU A 5 9.67 -11.81 9.38
CA GLU A 5 10.43 -11.38 8.21
C GLU A 5 11.92 -11.68 8.41
N PHE A 6 12.50 -12.36 7.43
CA PHE A 6 13.92 -12.71 7.37
C PHE A 6 14.57 -12.09 6.13
N ASN A 7 15.86 -11.78 6.24
CA ASN A 7 16.74 -11.51 5.11
C ASN A 7 17.77 -12.65 4.95
N SER A 8 18.53 -12.63 3.85
CA SER A 8 19.52 -13.67 3.52
C SER A 8 20.66 -13.81 4.52
N THR A 9 20.88 -12.83 5.39
CA THR A 9 21.93 -12.83 6.41
C THR A 9 21.61 -13.78 7.57
N HIS A 10 20.36 -14.28 7.67
CA HIS A 10 19.88 -15.11 8.77
C HIS A 10 19.90 -16.62 8.53
N LEU A 11 20.42 -17.09 7.39
CA LEU A 11 20.34 -18.51 7.04
C LEU A 11 20.98 -19.44 8.08
N ASN A 12 22.04 -18.97 8.75
CA ASN A 12 22.76 -19.76 9.75
C ASN A 12 22.13 -19.74 11.15
N ASN A 13 21.19 -18.82 11.44
CA ASN A 13 20.57 -18.67 12.77
C ASN A 13 19.03 -18.67 12.76
N ILE A 14 18.40 -18.98 11.62
CA ILE A 14 16.95 -18.92 11.45
C ILE A 14 16.19 -19.79 12.46
N GLY A 15 16.69 -20.98 12.78
CA GLY A 15 16.04 -21.89 13.73
C GLY A 15 15.96 -21.31 15.14
N HIS A 16 17.03 -20.67 15.61
CA HIS A 16 17.05 -19.99 16.91
C HIS A 16 16.07 -18.83 16.95
N ILE A 17 15.98 -18.06 15.86
CA ILE A 17 15.03 -16.95 15.76
C ILE A 17 13.58 -17.45 15.84
N ILE A 18 13.26 -18.53 15.11
CA ILE A 18 11.91 -19.11 15.12
C ILE A 18 11.54 -19.62 16.51
N LEU A 19 12.44 -20.33 17.19
CA LEU A 19 12.20 -20.83 18.55
C LEU A 19 12.00 -19.70 19.56
N ASN A 20 12.83 -18.65 19.48
CA ASN A 20 12.68 -17.48 20.34
C ASN A 20 11.33 -16.78 20.12
N GLU A 21 10.85 -16.67 18.88
CA GLU A 21 9.53 -16.11 18.60
C GLU A 21 8.40 -17.03 19.07
N PHE A 22 8.55 -18.35 18.93
CA PHE A 22 7.54 -19.31 19.37
C PHE A 22 7.29 -19.28 20.88
N ILE A 23 8.37 -19.10 21.66
CA ILE A 23 8.30 -19.08 23.13
C ILE A 23 8.02 -17.65 23.66
N SER A 24 8.12 -16.63 22.81
CA SER A 24 7.87 -15.24 23.20
C SER A 24 6.39 -14.97 23.47
N ASP A 25 6.10 -14.45 24.67
CA ASP A 25 4.77 -13.98 25.11
C ASP A 25 4.29 -12.69 24.42
N GLU A 26 5.08 -12.11 23.53
CA GLU A 26 4.73 -10.84 22.91
C GLU A 26 3.61 -10.96 21.88
N LYS A 27 2.69 -9.99 21.85
CA LYS A 27 1.44 -10.10 21.07
C LYS A 27 1.49 -9.50 19.66
N TYR A 28 2.69 -9.30 19.10
CA TYR A 28 2.81 -8.66 17.79
C TYR A 28 2.45 -9.60 16.65
N ALA A 29 1.70 -9.07 15.68
CA ALA A 29 1.30 -9.81 14.47
C ALA A 29 2.45 -9.96 13.46
N THR A 30 3.40 -9.02 13.44
CA THR A 30 4.56 -9.01 12.54
C THR A 30 5.83 -8.56 13.27
N THR A 31 6.96 -9.20 12.96
CA THR A 31 8.30 -8.91 13.49
C THR A 31 9.34 -9.11 12.38
N GLY A 32 10.41 -8.32 12.40
CA GLY A 32 11.58 -8.51 11.54
C GLY A 32 12.87 -8.56 12.34
N TYR A 33 13.89 -9.23 11.82
CA TYR A 33 15.22 -9.31 12.43
C TYR A 33 16.25 -8.59 11.55
N ASN A 34 17.11 -7.77 12.15
CA ASN A 34 18.26 -7.20 11.43
C ASN A 34 19.45 -8.15 11.47
N GLU A 35 20.49 -7.86 10.69
CA GLU A 35 21.70 -8.70 10.52
C GLU A 35 22.38 -9.11 11.82
N ASN A 36 22.25 -8.30 12.88
CA ASN A 36 22.82 -8.56 14.21
C ASN A 36 21.90 -9.41 15.11
N GLY A 37 20.75 -9.86 14.60
CA GLY A 37 19.76 -10.63 15.33
C GLY A 37 18.87 -9.79 16.26
N PHE A 38 18.90 -8.46 16.17
CA PHE A 38 17.98 -7.63 16.94
C PHE A 38 16.58 -7.69 16.35
N ARG A 39 15.62 -7.99 17.23
CA ARG A 39 14.21 -8.04 16.91
C ARG A 39 13.65 -6.63 16.79
N ASN A 40 13.21 -6.27 15.60
CA ASN A 40 12.59 -5.00 15.28
C ASN A 40 11.07 -5.16 15.10
N LYS A 41 10.34 -4.13 15.51
CA LYS A 41 8.91 -3.97 15.24
C LYS A 41 8.76 -3.03 14.05
N VAL A 42 7.92 -3.42 13.07
CA VAL A 42 7.55 -2.50 12.00
C VAL A 42 6.68 -1.41 12.60
N VAL A 43 7.25 -0.22 12.72
CA VAL A 43 6.51 1.01 13.02
C VAL A 43 6.44 1.78 11.72
N TYR A 44 5.24 1.90 11.16
CA TYR A 44 5.01 2.75 10.01
C TYR A 44 5.06 4.20 10.49
N ASP A 45 6.20 4.85 10.29
CA ASP A 45 6.22 6.31 10.30
C ASP A 45 5.56 6.78 9.00
N LEU A 46 4.70 7.79 9.11
CA LEU A 46 4.20 8.43 7.90
C LEU A 46 5.41 9.12 7.25
N PRO A 47 5.63 8.95 5.94
CA PRO A 47 6.76 9.60 5.29
C PRO A 47 6.70 11.10 5.61
N GLY A 48 7.74 11.61 6.28
CA GLY A 48 7.89 13.03 6.58
C GLY A 48 7.76 13.87 5.32
N LYS A 49 7.52 15.20 5.45
CA LYS A 49 7.26 16.11 4.33
C LYS A 49 8.19 15.84 3.15
N THR A 50 7.69 15.11 2.16
CA THR A 50 8.43 14.76 0.96
C THR A 50 8.61 16.02 0.13
N LYS A 51 9.80 16.18 -0.48
CA LYS A 51 10.07 17.30 -1.39
C LYS A 51 9.02 17.24 -2.50
N LYS A 52 8.17 18.27 -2.59
CA LYS A 52 7.11 18.32 -3.60
C LYS A 52 7.75 18.18 -4.98
N ARG A 53 7.40 17.13 -5.70
CA ARG A 53 7.74 17.01 -7.12
C ARG A 53 6.85 17.97 -7.90
N SER A 54 7.43 18.76 -8.79
CA SER A 54 6.66 19.62 -9.69
C SER A 54 6.11 18.77 -10.83
N VAL A 55 4.96 18.15 -10.62
CA VAL A 55 4.18 17.55 -11.71
C VAL A 55 3.14 18.58 -12.11
N GLN A 56 3.21 19.04 -13.37
CA GLN A 56 2.15 19.87 -13.94
C GLN A 56 1.09 18.93 -14.49
N ILE A 57 -0.14 19.09 -14.00
CA ILE A 57 -1.29 18.33 -14.45
C ILE A 57 -2.23 19.31 -15.15
N ASN A 58 -2.68 18.95 -16.35
CA ASN A 58 -3.63 19.73 -17.14
C ASN A 58 -4.81 18.86 -17.61
N GLU A 59 -5.69 19.47 -18.39
CA GLU A 59 -6.93 18.85 -18.90
C GLU A 59 -6.73 17.75 -19.94
N ASP A 60 -5.54 17.67 -20.56
CA ASP A 60 -5.20 16.65 -21.52
C ASP A 60 -4.65 15.37 -20.88
N ASP A 61 -4.20 15.46 -19.63
CA ASP A 61 -3.70 14.30 -18.89
C ASP A 61 -4.79 13.27 -18.58
N VAL A 62 -4.43 11.99 -18.69
CA VAL A 62 -5.32 10.86 -18.44
C VAL A 62 -4.81 10.03 -17.28
N PHE A 63 -5.65 9.82 -16.28
CA PHE A 63 -5.34 9.02 -15.09
C PHE A 63 -6.14 7.73 -15.04
N ILE A 64 -5.48 6.59 -14.88
CA ILE A 64 -6.13 5.29 -14.65
C ILE A 64 -6.34 5.11 -13.15
N MET A 65 -7.57 4.82 -12.75
CA MET A 65 -7.96 4.64 -11.35
C MET A 65 -8.66 3.30 -11.15
N THR A 66 -7.95 2.36 -10.53
CA THR A 66 -8.46 1.01 -10.23
C THR A 66 -9.39 1.03 -9.02
N GLY A 67 -10.48 0.27 -9.07
CA GLY A 67 -11.55 0.34 -8.07
C GLY A 67 -12.31 1.67 -8.10
N GLY A 68 -12.12 2.50 -9.12
CA GLY A 68 -12.61 3.88 -9.18
C GLY A 68 -14.10 4.05 -9.45
N ALA A 69 -14.83 2.96 -9.69
CA ALA A 69 -16.25 3.02 -10.06
C ALA A 69 -17.19 3.29 -8.86
N LYS A 70 -16.76 3.05 -7.61
CA LYS A 70 -17.58 3.30 -6.40
C LYS A 70 -16.73 3.55 -5.15
N GLY A 71 -17.38 3.97 -4.07
CA GLY A 71 -16.76 4.10 -2.75
C GLY A 71 -15.71 5.22 -2.67
N ILE A 72 -14.68 5.00 -1.85
CA ILE A 72 -13.66 6.00 -1.54
C ILE A 72 -12.91 6.43 -2.81
N THR A 73 -12.48 5.48 -3.64
CA THR A 73 -11.72 5.78 -4.86
C THR A 73 -12.53 6.61 -5.85
N ALA A 74 -13.83 6.37 -5.99
CA ALA A 74 -14.69 7.21 -6.83
C ALA A 74 -14.77 8.66 -6.31
N GLY A 75 -14.88 8.84 -4.99
CA GLY A 75 -14.83 10.17 -4.37
C GLY A 75 -13.48 10.87 -4.60
N CYS A 76 -12.37 10.16 -4.43
CA CYS A 76 -11.03 10.67 -4.72
C CYS A 76 -10.87 11.02 -6.20
N ALA A 77 -11.35 10.17 -7.11
CA ALA A 77 -11.30 10.39 -8.55
C ALA A 77 -12.04 11.68 -8.94
N LEU A 78 -13.25 11.86 -8.42
CA LEU A 78 -14.07 13.03 -8.67
C LEU A 78 -13.40 14.30 -8.14
N ALA A 79 -12.91 14.28 -6.89
CA ALA A 79 -12.21 15.41 -6.31
C ALA A 79 -10.94 15.77 -7.09
N PHE A 80 -10.18 14.75 -7.53
CA PHE A 80 -8.97 14.91 -8.33
C PHE A 80 -9.27 15.56 -9.68
N CYS A 81 -10.25 15.03 -10.43
CA CYS A 81 -10.63 15.59 -11.73
C CYS A 81 -11.24 16.99 -11.61
N ARG A 82 -12.00 17.27 -10.54
CA ARG A 82 -12.51 18.63 -10.28
C ARG A 82 -11.39 19.63 -10.04
N LYS A 83 -10.35 19.21 -9.32
CA LYS A 83 -9.20 20.06 -8.98
C LYS A 83 -8.30 20.34 -10.18
N TYR A 84 -7.99 19.30 -10.96
CA TYR A 84 -6.99 19.38 -12.03
C TYR A 84 -7.58 19.46 -13.44
N ARG A 85 -8.90 19.30 -13.58
CA ARG A 85 -9.63 19.29 -14.86
C ARG A 85 -9.15 18.20 -15.85
N CYS A 86 -8.38 17.23 -15.37
CA CYS A 86 -7.87 16.10 -16.15
C CYS A 86 -8.96 15.06 -16.47
N LYS A 87 -8.62 14.14 -17.37
CA LYS A 87 -9.45 13.00 -17.76
C LYS A 87 -9.15 11.79 -16.85
N ALA A 88 -10.16 10.95 -16.59
CA ALA A 88 -9.98 9.74 -15.80
C ALA A 88 -10.58 8.51 -16.49
N VAL A 89 -9.86 7.40 -16.41
CA VAL A 89 -10.31 6.06 -16.78
C VAL A 89 -10.55 5.28 -15.50
N LEU A 90 -11.82 5.01 -15.20
CA LEU A 90 -12.22 4.25 -14.01
C LEU A 90 -12.27 2.76 -14.35
N VAL A 91 -11.46 1.96 -13.66
CA VAL A 91 -11.34 0.51 -13.93
C VAL A 91 -11.87 -0.26 -12.74
N GLY A 92 -12.76 -1.23 -12.99
CA GLY A 92 -13.29 -2.16 -11.99
C GLY A 92 -13.41 -3.56 -12.58
N SER A 93 -13.64 -4.55 -11.71
CA SER A 93 -13.80 -5.96 -12.13
C SER A 93 -15.21 -6.27 -12.66
N SER A 94 -16.19 -5.42 -12.35
CA SER A 94 -17.57 -5.58 -12.79
C SER A 94 -17.76 -4.95 -14.16
N VAL A 95 -18.55 -5.63 -15.01
CA VAL A 95 -18.99 -5.08 -16.28
C VAL A 95 -19.91 -3.88 -16.01
N PHE A 96 -19.63 -2.76 -16.65
CA PHE A 96 -20.50 -1.61 -16.62
C PHE A 96 -21.60 -1.76 -17.68
N ASN A 97 -22.79 -2.17 -17.25
CA ASN A 97 -23.95 -2.26 -18.14
C ASN A 97 -24.54 -0.88 -18.37
N VAL A 98 -24.17 -0.24 -19.48
CA VAL A 98 -24.79 1.00 -19.93
C VAL A 98 -26.17 0.68 -20.49
N LYS A 99 -27.23 1.12 -19.82
CA LYS A 99 -28.51 1.37 -20.51
C LYS A 99 -28.38 2.73 -21.18
N MET A 100 -28.06 2.74 -22.48
CA MET A 100 -28.15 3.97 -23.28
C MET A 100 -29.63 4.38 -23.28
N GLY A 101 -29.93 5.49 -22.62
CA GLY A 101 -31.24 6.13 -22.75
C GLY A 101 -31.45 6.54 -24.20
N LYS A 102 -32.64 6.23 -24.73
CA LYS A 102 -33.11 6.83 -25.99
C LYS A 102 -33.25 8.34 -25.83
#